data_AF-A0A7K0Y255-F1
#
_entry.id   AF-A0A7K0Y255-F1
#
_cell.length_a   1.000
_cell.length_b   1.000
_cell.length_c   1.000
_cell.angle_alpha   90.00
_cell.angle_beta   90.00
_cell.angle_gamma   90.00
#
_symmetry.space_group_name_H-M   'P 1'
#
loop_
_entity.id
_entity.type
_entity.pdbx_description
1 polymer ?
#
loop_
_entity_poly.entity_id
_entity_poly.type
_entity_poly.pdbx_seq_one_letter_code
_entity_poly.pdbx_strand_id
1 'polypeptide(L)'
;MNEVFLNCSPPKLGDFLSAAMRVMPGDQAAFFTAGSKPEGLVRDQLALHVHENTDLIAAREWLHRIDLAVLSEQEPLVLIELKAWAHLNALSEKKLMNSDPKHGIAGAFLSDAEKLRKISLDFLKKTQKQPKLFAVNVFFAVGVLDQNVPNEGVVKYAREHRKALQEIGSLDLLCETGLGKAKSFFETHGETSVHALSAGVTWGIDVRLDALVIEIEASK
;
A
#
# COMPACT_ATOMS: atom_id res chain seq x y z
N MET A 1 3.29 -11.55 -21.91
CA MET A 1 2.78 -10.70 -20.80
C MET A 1 2.52 -11.49 -19.51
N ASN A 2 2.12 -12.78 -19.55
CA ASN A 2 2.02 -13.62 -18.33
C ASN A 2 3.33 -13.77 -17.53
N GLU A 3 4.49 -13.52 -18.13
CA GLU A 3 5.80 -13.56 -17.45
C GLU A 3 5.99 -12.47 -16.37
N VAL A 4 5.21 -11.38 -16.42
CA VAL A 4 5.34 -10.25 -15.47
C VAL A 4 5.10 -10.72 -14.05
N PHE A 5 4.03 -11.49 -13.83
CA PHE A 5 3.66 -11.99 -12.51
C PHE A 5 4.36 -13.30 -12.12
N LEU A 6 4.77 -14.11 -13.10
CA LEU A 6 5.59 -15.30 -12.86
C LEU A 6 6.97 -14.94 -12.28
N ASN A 7 7.56 -13.85 -12.75
CA ASN A 7 8.83 -13.31 -12.26
C ASN A 7 8.64 -11.97 -11.51
N CYS A 8 7.51 -11.81 -10.82
CA CYS A 8 7.19 -10.58 -10.10
C CYS A 8 8.22 -10.32 -9.01
N SER A 9 8.68 -9.09 -8.87
CA SER A 9 9.54 -8.63 -7.77
C SER A 9 8.95 -7.35 -7.20
N PRO A 10 9.39 -6.86 -6.03
CA PRO A 10 8.85 -5.63 -5.46
C PRO A 10 8.89 -4.45 -6.46
N PRO A 11 10.00 -4.16 -7.17
CA PRO A 11 10.02 -3.09 -8.18
C PRO A 11 8.97 -3.28 -9.27
N LYS A 12 8.84 -4.49 -9.82
CA LYS A 12 7.88 -4.77 -10.91
C LYS A 12 6.43 -4.61 -10.46
N LEU A 13 6.09 -5.08 -9.26
CA LEU A 13 4.74 -4.90 -8.71
C LEU A 13 4.45 -3.42 -8.47
N GLY A 14 5.42 -2.66 -7.97
CA GLY A 14 5.28 -1.23 -7.77
C GLY A 14 5.18 -0.41 -9.05
N ASP A 15 5.88 -0.80 -10.12
CA ASP A 15 5.69 -0.22 -11.45
C ASP A 15 4.26 -0.46 -11.95
N PHE A 16 3.72 -1.65 -11.71
CA PHE A 16 2.34 -2.01 -12.06
C PHE A 16 1.31 -1.22 -11.25
N LEU A 17 1.54 -1.02 -9.95
CA LEU A 17 0.75 -0.15 -9.09
C LEU A 17 0.77 1.30 -9.58
N SER A 18 1.95 1.80 -9.93
CA SER A 18 2.11 3.16 -10.45
C SER A 18 1.38 3.34 -11.79
N ALA A 19 1.48 2.36 -12.69
CA ALA A 19 0.75 2.36 -13.96
C ALA A 19 -0.77 2.33 -13.75
N ALA A 20 -1.26 1.48 -12.85
CA ALA A 20 -2.67 1.38 -12.50
C ALA A 20 -3.23 2.71 -11.98
N MET A 21 -2.48 3.39 -11.09
CA MET A 21 -2.92 4.65 -10.50
C MET A 21 -2.87 5.84 -11.47
N ARG A 22 -2.00 5.81 -12.50
CA ARG A 22 -1.91 6.88 -13.52
C ARG A 22 -3.16 7.00 -14.40
N VAL A 23 -3.99 5.96 -14.47
CA VAL A 23 -5.24 5.99 -15.24
C VAL A 23 -6.29 6.88 -14.55
N MET A 24 -6.18 7.06 -13.23
CA MET A 24 -7.10 7.91 -12.47
C MET A 24 -6.69 9.38 -12.56
N PRO A 25 -7.63 10.31 -12.82
CA PRO A 25 -7.36 11.74 -12.73
C PRO A 25 -6.82 12.11 -11.34
N GLY A 26 -5.76 12.92 -11.29
CA GLY A 26 -5.05 13.27 -10.05
C GLY A 26 -5.96 13.82 -8.95
N ASP A 27 -6.93 14.67 -9.30
CA ASP A 27 -7.86 15.27 -8.33
C ASP A 27 -8.84 14.24 -7.74
N GLN A 28 -9.23 13.21 -8.51
CA GLN A 28 -10.07 12.12 -8.00
C GLN A 28 -9.28 11.25 -7.04
N ALA A 29 -8.05 10.89 -7.39
CA ALA A 29 -7.15 10.15 -6.50
C ALA A 29 -6.89 10.94 -5.20
N ALA A 30 -6.68 12.26 -5.30
CA ALA A 30 -6.52 13.15 -4.16
C ALA A 30 -7.78 13.18 -3.27
N PHE A 31 -8.97 13.31 -3.86
CA PHE A 31 -10.24 13.30 -3.14
C PHE A 31 -10.43 12.02 -2.32
N PHE A 32 -10.26 10.85 -2.94
CA PHE A 32 -10.40 9.57 -2.24
C PHE A 32 -9.32 9.39 -1.16
N THR A 33 -8.09 9.82 -1.42
CA THR A 33 -6.97 9.70 -0.49
C THR A 33 -7.16 10.60 0.73
N ALA A 34 -7.59 11.84 0.55
CA ALA A 34 -7.81 12.78 1.65
C ALA A 34 -9.04 12.41 2.50
N GLY A 35 -10.12 11.94 1.87
CA GLY A 35 -11.40 11.67 2.54
C GLY A 35 -11.56 10.26 3.12
N SER A 36 -10.70 9.32 2.73
CA SER A 36 -10.90 7.89 3.06
C SER A 36 -9.59 7.16 3.38
N LYS A 37 -9.61 5.82 3.38
CA LYS A 37 -8.37 5.05 3.43
C LYS A 37 -8.05 4.57 1.99
N PRO A 38 -6.86 4.90 1.45
CA PRO A 38 -6.58 4.72 0.03
C PRO A 38 -6.26 3.29 -0.40
N GLU A 39 -6.11 2.32 0.51
CA GLU A 39 -5.75 0.93 0.16
C GLU A 39 -6.80 0.26 -0.75
N GLY A 40 -8.09 0.53 -0.51
CA GLY A 40 -9.16 -0.01 -1.34
C GLY A 40 -9.16 0.55 -2.76
N LEU A 41 -8.82 1.84 -2.90
CA LEU A 41 -8.66 2.49 -4.20
C LEU A 41 -7.51 1.86 -4.99
N VAL A 42 -6.35 1.74 -4.34
CA VAL A 42 -5.13 1.17 -4.95
C VAL A 42 -5.37 -0.28 -5.37
N ARG A 43 -6.03 -1.08 -4.51
CA ARG A 43 -6.42 -2.46 -4.83
C ARG A 43 -7.30 -2.52 -6.07
N ASP A 44 -8.34 -1.69 -6.12
CA ASP A 44 -9.34 -1.74 -7.17
C ASP A 44 -8.76 -1.28 -8.52
N GLN A 45 -7.90 -0.26 -8.52
CA GLN A 45 -7.17 0.16 -9.72
C GLN A 45 -6.18 -0.90 -10.18
N LEU A 46 -5.44 -1.54 -9.26
CA LEU A 46 -4.55 -2.63 -9.61
C LEU A 46 -5.30 -3.81 -10.25
N ALA A 47 -6.44 -4.19 -9.67
CA ALA A 47 -7.26 -5.28 -10.20
C ALA A 47 -7.79 -4.97 -11.61
N LEU A 48 -8.26 -3.74 -11.83
CA LEU A 48 -8.69 -3.29 -13.16
C LEU A 48 -7.53 -3.34 -14.16
N HIS A 49 -6.37 -2.80 -13.78
CA HIS A 49 -5.19 -2.75 -14.63
C HIS A 49 -4.70 -4.14 -15.03
N VAL A 50 -4.75 -5.13 -14.11
CA VAL A 50 -4.44 -6.54 -14.42
C VAL A 50 -5.40 -7.09 -15.48
N HIS A 51 -6.71 -6.89 -15.33
CA HIS A 51 -7.70 -7.38 -16.30
C HIS A 51 -7.60 -6.71 -17.67
N GLU A 52 -7.21 -5.44 -17.73
CA GLU A 52 -7.10 -4.70 -18.98
C GLU A 52 -5.81 -5.01 -19.77
N ASN A 53 -4.74 -5.42 -19.07
CA ASN A 53 -3.40 -5.51 -19.66
C ASN A 53 -2.81 -6.93 -19.64
N THR A 54 -3.55 -7.91 -19.12
CA THR A 54 -3.11 -9.32 -19.04
C THR A 54 -4.29 -10.27 -19.22
N ASP A 55 -4.00 -11.54 -19.51
CA ASP A 55 -5.02 -12.61 -19.54
C ASP A 55 -5.26 -13.22 -18.14
N LEU A 56 -4.73 -12.61 -17.08
CA LEU A 56 -4.83 -13.10 -15.70
C LEU A 56 -6.10 -12.58 -15.02
N ILE A 57 -6.55 -13.30 -14.00
CA ILE A 57 -7.71 -12.93 -13.19
C ILE A 57 -7.24 -12.22 -11.92
N ALA A 58 -7.76 -11.04 -11.65
CA ALA A 58 -7.56 -10.30 -10.40
C ALA A 58 -8.79 -10.45 -9.50
N ALA A 59 -8.70 -11.32 -8.50
CA ALA A 59 -9.75 -11.58 -7.52
C ALA A 59 -9.56 -10.72 -6.27
N ARG A 60 -10.45 -9.74 -6.09
CA ARG A 60 -10.52 -8.91 -4.87
C ARG A 60 -11.13 -9.69 -3.71
N GLU A 61 -10.69 -9.39 -2.48
CA GLU A 61 -11.24 -9.99 -1.24
C GLU A 61 -11.24 -11.53 -1.33
N TRP A 62 -10.19 -12.08 -1.95
CA TRP A 62 -10.14 -13.47 -2.34
C TRP A 62 -10.21 -14.39 -1.12
N LEU A 63 -11.11 -15.36 -1.19
CA LEU A 63 -11.47 -16.27 -0.10
C LEU A 63 -11.88 -15.53 1.20
N HIS A 64 -12.33 -14.27 1.09
CA HIS A 64 -12.64 -13.38 2.21
C HIS A 64 -11.47 -13.18 3.20
N ARG A 65 -10.23 -13.29 2.71
CA ARG A 65 -9.02 -13.25 3.54
C ARG A 65 -7.88 -12.44 2.96
N ILE A 66 -7.76 -12.43 1.64
CA ILE A 66 -6.69 -11.75 0.91
C ILE A 66 -7.25 -10.55 0.17
N ASP A 67 -6.63 -9.38 0.32
CA ASP A 67 -7.11 -8.18 -0.35
C ASP A 67 -7.14 -8.34 -1.87
N LEU A 68 -6.06 -8.86 -2.46
CA LEU A 68 -6.00 -9.15 -3.90
C LEU A 68 -5.21 -10.42 -4.20
N ALA A 69 -5.79 -11.30 -5.02
CA ALA A 69 -5.09 -12.45 -5.61
C ALA A 69 -5.05 -12.30 -7.14
N VAL A 70 -3.87 -12.48 -7.73
CA VAL A 70 -3.69 -12.58 -9.18
C VAL A 70 -3.57 -14.05 -9.54
N LEU A 71 -4.46 -14.54 -10.38
CA LEU A 71 -4.63 -15.95 -10.70
C LEU A 71 -4.34 -16.20 -12.18
N SER A 72 -3.69 -17.33 -12.46
CA SER A 72 -3.74 -17.96 -13.79
C SER A 72 -4.81 -19.03 -13.73
N GLU A 73 -5.90 -18.85 -14.47
CA GLU A 73 -7.10 -19.68 -14.35
C GLU A 73 -7.64 -19.68 -12.90
N GLN A 74 -7.48 -20.77 -12.13
CA GLN A 74 -7.86 -20.82 -10.70
C GLN A 74 -6.67 -20.94 -9.76
N GLU A 75 -5.44 -20.92 -10.28
CA GLU A 75 -4.23 -21.05 -9.47
C GLU A 75 -3.66 -19.67 -9.10
N PRO A 76 -3.43 -19.37 -7.81
CA PRO A 76 -2.82 -18.11 -7.42
C PRO A 76 -1.36 -18.06 -7.86
N LEU A 77 -1.01 -17.01 -8.61
CA LEU A 77 0.37 -16.66 -8.92
C LEU A 77 0.93 -15.71 -7.87
N VAL A 78 0.11 -14.73 -7.46
CA VAL A 78 0.50 -13.68 -6.51
C VAL A 78 -0.63 -13.42 -5.52
N LEU A 79 -0.29 -13.32 -4.24
CA LEU A 79 -1.17 -12.88 -3.17
C LEU A 79 -0.66 -11.56 -2.59
N ILE A 80 -1.56 -10.59 -2.44
CA ILE A 80 -1.23 -9.22 -2.05
C ILE A 80 -2.13 -8.79 -0.89
N GLU A 81 -1.51 -8.32 0.18
CA GLU A 81 -2.17 -7.60 1.28
C GLU A 81 -1.87 -6.11 1.17
N LEU A 82 -2.88 -5.26 1.30
CA LEU A 82 -2.74 -3.82 1.22
C LEU A 82 -3.10 -3.18 2.58
N LYS A 83 -2.28 -2.22 3.01
CA LYS A 83 -2.52 -1.50 4.26
C LYS A 83 -2.22 -0.03 4.11
N ALA A 84 -3.17 0.84 4.48
CA ALA A 84 -2.93 2.27 4.47
C ALA A 84 -2.41 2.83 5.80
N TRP A 85 -1.49 3.77 5.67
CA TRP A 85 -0.87 4.50 6.77
C TRP A 85 -0.69 5.97 6.38
N ALA A 86 -0.79 6.88 7.35
CA ALA A 86 -0.31 8.24 7.12
C ALA A 86 1.23 8.25 7.20
N HIS A 87 1.94 9.04 6.39
CA HIS A 87 3.42 9.16 6.50
C HIS A 87 3.88 9.50 7.93
N LEU A 88 3.10 10.33 8.64
CA LEU A 88 3.37 10.68 10.04
C LEU A 88 3.36 9.47 10.99
N ASN A 89 2.66 8.38 10.65
CA ASN A 89 2.65 7.16 11.47
C ASN A 89 4.01 6.47 11.47
N ALA A 90 4.74 6.50 10.36
CA ALA A 90 6.10 5.95 10.29
C ALA A 90 7.12 6.80 11.06
N LEU A 91 6.84 8.09 11.28
CA LEU A 91 7.71 8.97 12.06
C LEU A 91 7.74 8.62 13.55
N SER A 92 6.60 8.17 14.08
CA SER A 92 6.45 7.79 15.47
C SER A 92 6.96 6.37 15.69
N GLU A 93 8.04 6.21 16.44
CA GLU A 93 8.60 4.89 16.80
C GLU A 93 7.56 4.00 17.51
N LYS A 94 6.74 4.60 18.39
CA LYS A 94 5.63 3.91 19.05
C LYS A 94 4.57 3.40 18.06
N LYS A 95 4.38 4.05 16.90
CA LYS A 95 3.48 3.54 15.86
C LYS A 95 4.18 2.56 14.92
N LEU A 96 5.42 2.82 14.56
CA LEU A 96 6.20 1.98 13.66
C LEU A 96 6.46 0.60 14.28
N MET A 97 6.97 0.55 15.51
CA MET A 97 7.45 -0.67 16.17
C MET A 97 6.42 -1.39 17.04
N ASN A 98 5.18 -0.89 17.13
CA ASN A 98 4.17 -1.52 17.96
C ASN A 98 3.71 -2.87 17.37
N SER A 99 3.76 -3.90 18.21
CA SER A 99 3.43 -5.28 17.88
C SER A 99 1.93 -5.55 17.77
N ASP A 100 1.06 -4.67 18.30
CA ASP A 100 -0.39 -4.79 18.13
C ASP A 100 -0.80 -4.45 16.68
N PRO A 101 -1.35 -5.41 15.90
CA PRO A 101 -1.75 -5.21 14.51
C PRO A 101 -2.79 -4.12 14.28
N LYS A 102 -3.57 -3.77 15.30
CA LYS A 102 -4.59 -2.70 15.21
C LYS A 102 -4.00 -1.31 15.39
N HIS A 103 -2.79 -1.22 15.94
CA HIS A 103 -2.24 0.03 16.43
C HIS A 103 -0.85 0.36 15.90
N GLY A 104 -0.12 -0.59 15.34
CA GLY A 104 1.22 -0.40 14.80
C GLY A 104 1.45 -0.96 13.41
N ILE A 105 2.45 -0.41 12.72
CA ILE A 105 2.85 -0.81 11.37
C ILE A 105 3.51 -2.20 11.41
N ALA A 106 4.46 -2.42 12.32
CA ALA A 106 5.14 -3.70 12.47
C ALA A 106 4.16 -4.84 12.79
N GLY A 107 3.28 -4.65 13.78
CA GLY A 107 2.28 -5.65 14.15
C GLY A 107 1.35 -6.01 13.00
N ALA A 108 0.90 -5.01 12.23
CA ALA A 108 0.02 -5.24 11.09
C ALA A 108 0.73 -6.04 9.99
N PHE A 109 1.94 -5.62 9.62
CA PHE A 109 2.75 -6.31 8.63
C PHE A 109 3.02 -7.77 9.00
N LEU A 110 3.42 -8.04 10.26
CA LEU A 110 3.71 -9.39 10.71
C LEU A 110 2.45 -10.28 10.67
N SER A 111 1.30 -9.73 11.07
CA SER A 111 0.01 -10.42 10.99
C SER A 111 -0.37 -10.75 9.54
N ASP A 112 -0.19 -9.80 8.62
CA ASP A 112 -0.51 -9.99 7.20
C ASP A 112 0.47 -10.98 6.54
N ALA A 113 1.76 -10.94 6.90
CA ALA A 113 2.75 -11.89 6.44
C ALA A 113 2.48 -13.33 6.93
N GLU A 114 2.11 -13.50 8.20
CA GLU A 114 1.72 -14.82 8.73
C GLU A 114 0.49 -15.37 8.01
N LYS A 115 -0.52 -14.53 7.78
CA LYS A 115 -1.73 -14.88 7.04
C LYS A 115 -1.39 -15.36 5.62
N LEU A 116 -0.56 -14.61 4.90
CA LEU A 116 -0.11 -14.95 3.54
C LEU A 116 0.68 -16.26 3.50
N ARG A 117 1.63 -16.45 4.42
CA ARG A 117 2.43 -17.70 4.52
C ARG A 117 1.54 -18.91 4.75
N LYS A 118 0.58 -18.82 5.67
CA LYS A 118 -0.34 -19.92 5.97
C LYS A 118 -1.12 -20.36 4.73
N ILE A 119 -1.67 -19.40 3.99
CA ILE A 119 -2.44 -19.67 2.77
C ILE A 119 -1.51 -20.26 1.69
N SER A 120 -0.31 -19.70 1.52
CA SER A 120 0.69 -20.19 0.57
C SER A 120 1.09 -21.65 0.84
N LEU A 121 1.34 -22.01 2.11
CA LEU A 121 1.69 -23.37 2.52
C LEU A 121 0.54 -24.36 2.26
N ASP A 122 -0.71 -23.95 2.51
CA ASP A 122 -1.88 -24.78 2.22
C ASP A 122 -2.04 -25.04 0.72
N PHE A 123 -1.68 -24.06 -0.13
CA PHE A 123 -1.65 -24.24 -1.59
C PHE A 123 -0.51 -25.12 -2.06
N LEU A 124 0.70 -24.93 -1.53
CA LEU A 124 1.87 -25.74 -1.85
C LEU A 124 1.60 -27.23 -1.61
N LYS A 125 1.00 -27.56 -0.45
CA LYS A 125 0.64 -28.94 -0.11
C LYS A 125 -0.34 -29.59 -1.11
N LYS A 126 -1.23 -28.80 -1.71
CA LYS A 126 -2.29 -29.27 -2.61
C LYS A 126 -1.87 -29.32 -4.08
N THR A 127 -1.04 -28.37 -4.50
CA THR A 127 -0.80 -28.09 -5.92
C THR A 127 0.66 -28.25 -6.34
N GLN A 128 1.59 -28.40 -5.37
CA GLN A 128 3.05 -28.35 -5.59
C GLN A 128 3.53 -27.02 -6.20
N LYS A 129 2.70 -25.97 -6.15
CA LYS A 129 3.02 -24.62 -6.61
C LYS A 129 2.88 -23.65 -5.44
N GLN A 130 3.76 -22.65 -5.39
CA GLN A 130 3.75 -21.64 -4.35
C GLN A 130 3.56 -20.25 -4.96
N PRO A 131 2.49 -19.51 -4.58
CA PRO A 131 2.33 -18.13 -5.03
C PRO A 131 3.40 -17.23 -4.41
N LYS A 132 3.77 -16.17 -5.13
CA LYS A 132 4.53 -15.05 -4.55
C LYS A 132 3.64 -14.26 -3.60
N LEU A 133 4.23 -13.75 -2.53
CA LEU A 133 3.51 -13.07 -1.45
C LEU A 133 4.02 -11.65 -1.34
N PHE A 134 3.12 -10.68 -1.34
CA PHE A 134 3.49 -9.27 -1.18
C PHE A 134 2.63 -8.61 -0.11
N ALA A 135 3.26 -7.71 0.66
CA ALA A 135 2.55 -6.68 1.39
C ALA A 135 2.83 -5.33 0.72
N VAL A 136 1.76 -4.55 0.53
CA VAL A 136 1.79 -3.22 -0.05
C VAL A 136 1.33 -2.24 1.02
N ASN A 137 2.26 -1.48 1.58
CA ASN A 137 1.95 -0.43 2.54
C ASN A 137 1.76 0.87 1.78
N VAL A 138 0.52 1.33 1.71
CA VAL A 138 0.10 2.56 1.05
C VAL A 138 0.25 3.71 2.03
N PHE A 139 1.16 4.63 1.75
CA PHE A 139 1.39 5.82 2.58
C PHE A 139 0.71 7.03 1.96
N PHE A 140 0.07 7.85 2.80
CA PHE A 140 -0.56 9.10 2.34
C PHE A 140 -0.29 10.27 3.28
N ALA A 141 -0.26 11.48 2.70
CA ALA A 141 -0.15 12.72 3.44
C ALA A 141 -0.99 13.81 2.80
N VAL A 142 -1.48 14.71 3.65
CA VAL A 142 -2.38 15.80 3.26
C VAL A 142 -1.82 17.12 3.80
N GLY A 143 -1.71 18.12 2.93
CA GLY A 143 -1.10 19.44 3.18
C GLY A 143 -1.96 20.42 3.98
N VAL A 144 -2.40 20.05 5.19
CA VAL A 144 -3.25 20.89 6.05
C VAL A 144 -2.47 21.79 7.01
N LEU A 145 -1.71 22.76 6.48
CA LEU A 145 -0.91 23.69 7.31
C LEU A 145 -1.76 24.75 8.03
N ASP A 146 -2.73 25.35 7.35
CA ASP A 146 -3.53 26.44 7.89
C ASP A 146 -4.68 25.96 8.78
N GLN A 147 -5.13 26.80 9.72
CA GLN A 147 -6.31 26.51 10.56
C GLN A 147 -7.64 26.67 9.82
N ASN A 148 -7.64 27.34 8.67
CA ASN A 148 -8.84 27.65 7.88
C ASN A 148 -8.87 26.90 6.54
N VAL A 149 -8.34 25.68 6.51
CA VAL A 149 -8.34 24.87 5.29
C VAL A 149 -9.79 24.50 4.95
N PRO A 150 -10.26 24.80 3.72
CA PRO A 150 -11.60 24.41 3.29
C PRO A 150 -11.83 22.91 3.48
N ASN A 151 -13.00 22.55 4.00
CA ASN A 151 -13.41 21.15 4.15
C ASN A 151 -12.50 20.30 5.05
N GLU A 152 -11.77 20.88 6.02
CA GLU A 152 -10.96 20.13 6.98
C GLU A 152 -11.77 19.01 7.68
N GLY A 153 -13.06 19.25 7.96
CA GLY A 153 -13.95 18.29 8.62
C GLY A 153 -14.17 16.97 7.88
N VAL A 154 -13.82 16.88 6.58
CA VAL A 154 -13.87 15.63 5.81
C VAL A 154 -12.49 15.02 5.56
N VAL A 155 -11.40 15.72 5.89
CA VAL A 155 -10.04 15.21 5.76
C VAL A 155 -9.74 14.24 6.89
N LYS A 156 -9.36 13.02 6.53
CA LYS A 156 -8.99 11.99 7.50
C LYS A 156 -7.70 12.39 8.22
N TYR A 157 -7.72 12.36 9.55
CA TYR A 157 -6.56 12.69 10.40
C TYR A 157 -6.00 14.11 10.18
N ALA A 158 -6.85 15.07 9.82
CA ALA A 158 -6.43 16.44 9.51
C ALA A 158 -5.59 17.06 10.64
N ARG A 159 -6.01 16.89 11.89
CA ARG A 159 -5.29 17.42 13.07
C ARG A 159 -3.89 16.84 13.19
N GLU A 160 -3.75 15.54 12.98
CA GLU A 160 -2.47 14.83 13.04
C GLU A 160 -1.55 15.26 11.90
N HIS A 161 -2.08 15.38 10.67
CA HIS A 161 -1.33 15.90 9.53
C HIS A 161 -0.85 17.33 9.78
N ARG A 162 -1.70 18.21 10.29
CA ARG A 162 -1.32 19.60 10.62
C ARG A 162 -0.18 19.62 11.61
N LYS A 163 -0.31 18.87 12.71
CA LYS A 163 0.72 18.81 13.74
C LYS A 163 2.05 18.31 13.16
N ALA A 164 2.02 17.24 12.37
CA ALA A 164 3.21 16.70 11.74
C ALA A 164 3.85 17.70 10.77
N LEU A 165 3.05 18.43 9.99
CA LEU A 165 3.55 19.46 9.07
C LEU A 165 4.12 20.69 9.79
N GLN A 166 3.57 21.07 10.94
CA GLN A 166 4.14 22.13 11.79
C GLN A 166 5.48 21.72 12.40
N GLU A 167 5.66 20.43 12.72
CA GLU A 167 6.91 19.89 13.27
C GLU A 167 7.98 19.68 12.19
N ILE A 168 7.60 19.16 11.02
CA ILE A 168 8.52 18.80 9.93
C ILE A 168 8.79 19.96 8.97
N GLY A 169 7.82 20.86 8.77
CA GLY A 169 7.96 22.09 7.99
C GLY A 169 7.42 22.03 6.55
N SER A 170 7.37 20.85 5.92
CA SER A 170 6.78 20.71 4.57
C SER A 170 6.18 19.33 4.30
N LEU A 171 5.29 19.27 3.32
CA LEU A 171 4.66 18.02 2.87
C LEU A 171 5.67 17.06 2.25
N ASP A 172 6.59 17.57 1.41
CA ASP A 172 7.61 16.75 0.78
C ASP A 172 8.54 16.12 1.81
N LEU A 173 9.03 16.91 2.78
CA LEU A 173 9.92 16.40 3.83
C LEU A 173 9.20 15.40 4.75
N LEU A 174 7.90 15.59 5.00
CA LEU A 174 7.07 14.62 5.73
C LEU A 174 6.99 13.29 4.97
N CYS A 175 6.76 13.33 3.65
CA CYS A 175 6.66 12.13 2.82
C CYS A 175 7.99 11.40 2.75
N GLU A 176 9.08 12.12 2.44
CA GLU A 176 10.44 11.58 2.36
C GLU A 176 10.89 10.95 3.68
N THR A 177 10.74 11.67 4.80
CA THR A 177 11.17 11.17 6.11
C THR A 177 10.31 9.98 6.57
N GLY A 178 8.99 10.04 6.33
CA GLY A 178 8.07 8.96 6.66
C GLY A 178 8.38 7.68 5.88
N LEU A 179 8.56 7.79 4.57
CA LEU A 179 8.94 6.65 3.70
C LEU A 179 10.33 6.13 4.06
N GLY A 180 11.29 7.01 4.32
CA GLY A 180 12.64 6.62 4.74
C GLY A 180 12.62 5.72 5.97
N LYS A 181 11.89 6.13 7.03
CA LYS A 181 11.76 5.30 8.24
C LYS A 181 11.01 3.99 8.01
N ALA A 182 9.91 4.03 7.26
CA ALA A 182 9.15 2.82 6.93
C ALA A 182 10.02 1.84 6.13
N LYS A 183 10.73 2.33 5.10
CA LYS A 183 11.65 1.56 4.27
C LYS A 183 12.74 0.90 5.11
N SER A 184 13.44 1.66 5.95
CA SER A 184 14.47 1.09 6.82
C SER A 184 13.93 -0.03 7.72
N PHE A 185 12.68 0.08 8.20
CA PHE A 185 12.03 -1.01 8.94
C PHE A 185 11.77 -2.22 8.02
N PHE A 186 11.10 -2.04 6.88
CA PHE A 186 10.71 -3.14 6.00
C PHE A 186 11.88 -3.86 5.34
N GLU A 187 12.99 -3.17 5.07
CA GLU A 187 14.22 -3.78 4.54
C GLU A 187 14.84 -4.83 5.48
N THR A 188 14.51 -4.79 6.77
CA THR A 188 14.91 -5.86 7.72
C THR A 188 14.12 -7.16 7.52
N HIS A 189 13.04 -7.13 6.74
CA HIS A 189 12.11 -8.25 6.56
C HIS A 189 12.11 -8.86 5.15
N GLY A 190 12.64 -8.15 4.14
CA GLY A 190 12.68 -8.63 2.76
C GLY A 190 13.12 -7.56 1.77
N GLU A 191 13.13 -7.91 0.48
CA GLU A 191 13.37 -6.95 -0.60
C GLU A 191 12.21 -5.94 -0.66
N THR A 192 12.54 -4.65 -0.76
CA THR A 192 11.55 -3.58 -0.80
C THR A 192 11.72 -2.67 -2.00
N SER A 193 10.65 -1.99 -2.37
CA SER A 193 10.70 -0.88 -3.32
C SER A 193 9.66 0.18 -2.97
N VAL A 194 9.95 1.44 -3.28
CA VAL A 194 9.10 2.59 -2.98
C VAL A 194 8.68 3.26 -4.28
N HIS A 195 7.40 3.60 -4.38
CA HIS A 195 6.77 4.06 -5.61
C HIS A 195 5.81 5.21 -5.33
N ALA A 196 5.97 6.31 -6.06
CA ALA A 196 4.99 7.39 -6.05
C ALA A 196 3.77 6.96 -6.88
N LEU A 197 2.60 6.87 -6.22
CA LEU A 197 1.37 6.42 -6.86
C LEU A 197 0.56 7.58 -7.42
N SER A 198 0.41 8.65 -6.64
CA SER A 198 -0.33 9.83 -7.07
C SER A 198 0.08 11.08 -6.31
N ALA A 199 -0.01 12.21 -7.00
CA ALA A 199 0.05 13.53 -6.42
C ALA A 199 -1.04 14.38 -7.06
N GLY A 200 -1.80 15.10 -6.24
CA GLY A 200 -2.90 15.92 -6.73
C GLY A 200 -3.41 16.88 -5.68
N VAL A 201 -4.45 17.63 -6.06
CA VAL A 201 -5.05 18.65 -5.19
C VAL A 201 -6.54 18.36 -5.06
N THR A 202 -7.06 18.38 -3.84
CA THR A 202 -8.52 18.34 -3.59
C THR A 202 -8.88 19.41 -2.59
N TRP A 203 -9.94 20.17 -2.85
CA TRP A 203 -10.37 21.30 -2.01
C TRP A 203 -9.28 22.36 -1.75
N GLY A 204 -8.31 22.49 -2.66
CA GLY A 204 -7.15 23.36 -2.50
C GLY A 204 -6.08 22.81 -1.55
N ILE A 205 -6.12 21.51 -1.24
CA ILE A 205 -5.20 20.81 -0.35
C ILE A 205 -4.36 19.84 -1.16
N ASP A 206 -3.04 19.94 -1.05
CA ASP A 206 -2.11 18.98 -1.65
C ASP A 206 -2.24 17.61 -0.98
N VAL A 207 -2.25 16.57 -1.80
CA VAL A 207 -2.33 15.18 -1.37
C VAL A 207 -1.23 14.38 -2.04
N ARG A 208 -0.52 13.58 -1.25
CA ARG A 208 0.50 12.63 -1.69
C ARG A 208 0.04 11.21 -1.37
N LEU A 209 0.30 10.31 -2.30
CA LEU A 209 0.04 8.88 -2.16
C LEU A 209 1.24 8.10 -2.70
N ASP A 210 1.81 7.27 -1.85
CA ASP A 210 2.98 6.43 -2.14
C ASP A 210 2.69 4.98 -1.77
N ALA A 211 3.45 4.06 -2.35
CA ALA A 211 3.45 2.65 -1.98
C ALA A 211 4.85 2.18 -1.63
N LEU A 212 4.92 1.42 -0.54
CA LEU A 212 6.07 0.60 -0.20
C LEU A 212 5.68 -0.86 -0.38
N VAL A 213 6.30 -1.51 -1.37
CA VAL A 213 6.07 -2.91 -1.71
C VAL A 213 7.17 -3.76 -1.07
N ILE A 214 6.80 -4.85 -0.41
CA ILE A 214 7.73 -5.84 0.14
C ILE A 214 7.32 -7.25 -0.31
N GLU A 215 8.29 -8.03 -0.79
CA GLU A 215 8.12 -9.46 -1.03
C GLU A 215 8.30 -10.22 0.29
N ILE A 216 7.32 -11.07 0.62
CA ILE A 216 7.34 -11.91 1.81
C ILE A 216 7.84 -13.29 1.41
N GLU A 217 8.93 -13.73 2.05
CA GLU A 217 9.41 -15.09 1.90
C GLU A 217 8.35 -16.09 2.41
N ALA A 218 7.99 -17.04 1.54
CA ALA A 218 6.91 -17.98 1.79
C ALA A 218 7.30 -19.15 2.72
N SER A 219 8.60 -19.31 3.02
CA SER A 219 9.17 -20.44 3.76
C SER A 219 10.05 -20.03 4.95
N LYS A 220 9.82 -18.84 5.54
CA LYS A 220 10.40 -18.45 6.84
C LYS A 220 9.62 -19.04 8.01
#